data_AF-A0AAE1F340-F1
#
_entry.id   AF-A0AAE1F340-F1
#
_cell.length_a   1.000
_cell.length_b   1.000
_cell.length_c   1.000
_cell.angle_alpha   90.00
_cell.angle_beta   90.00
_cell.angle_gamma   90.00
#
_symmetry.space_group_name_H-M   'P 1'
#
loop_
_entity.id
_entity.type
_entity.pdbx_description
1 polymer ?
#
loop_
_entity_poly.entity_id
_entity_poly.type
_entity_poly.pdbx_seq_one_letter_code
_entity_poly.pdbx_strand_id
1 'polypeptide(L)'
;MYRNAIDKMVGDYHFTCNVNEFAYSYAQAGSNVYMYYYKHRSSQNMWPKWMGVLHGDEISYIFGHPLNPEKEYTLEEQELSRRMMTYWANFAKTGNPSEGSESVWTETYWPVHTTLNREYLVLSTNSTSTGRGPRLKKCAFWKNFTPKLLRLTGERGECACPSDATLEGTCTVHPLANKPTIPEPCPSTTSGVGVIQLVLAAALPTPMLMVYSSMTRP
;
A
#
# COMPACT_ATOMS: atom_id res chain seq x y z
N MET A 1 19.06 -14.20 -1.26
CA MET A 1 18.89 -12.99 -0.42
C MET A 1 18.30 -11.82 -1.23
N TYR A 2 18.86 -11.47 -2.39
CA TYR A 2 18.40 -10.32 -3.21
C TYR A 2 16.94 -10.39 -3.71
N ARG A 3 16.45 -11.57 -4.09
CA ARG A 3 15.08 -11.72 -4.61
C ARG A 3 13.99 -11.20 -3.68
N ASN A 4 14.04 -11.59 -2.40
CA ASN A 4 13.06 -11.14 -1.41
C ASN A 4 13.19 -9.64 -1.11
N ALA A 5 14.37 -9.05 -1.33
CA ALA A 5 14.56 -7.61 -1.18
C ALA A 5 13.89 -6.83 -2.31
N ILE A 6 13.98 -7.33 -3.57
CA ILE A 6 13.30 -6.72 -4.71
C ILE A 6 11.79 -6.77 -4.52
N ASP A 7 11.26 -7.92 -4.12
CA ASP A 7 9.86 -8.09 -3.75
C ASP A 7 9.40 -7.03 -2.74
N LYS A 8 10.15 -6.86 -1.63
CA LYS A 8 9.82 -5.84 -0.64
C LYS A 8 9.99 -4.42 -1.13
N MET A 9 11.00 -4.14 -1.93
CA MET A 9 11.23 -2.81 -2.47
C MET A 9 10.03 -2.36 -3.32
N VAL A 10 9.62 -3.21 -4.27
CA VAL A 10 8.50 -2.95 -5.18
C VAL A 10 7.18 -2.95 -4.41
N GLY A 11 6.95 -3.96 -3.57
CA GLY A 11 5.73 -4.09 -2.76
C GLY A 11 5.56 -2.98 -1.72
N ASP A 12 6.65 -2.49 -1.11
CA ASP A 12 6.60 -1.38 -0.16
C ASP A 12 6.27 -0.07 -0.89
N TYR A 13 6.97 0.22 -1.99
CA TYR A 13 6.82 1.48 -2.73
C TYR A 13 5.47 1.62 -3.44
N HIS A 14 5.02 0.57 -4.14
CA HIS A 14 3.79 0.66 -4.96
C HIS A 14 2.50 0.36 -4.18
N PHE A 15 2.56 -0.46 -3.13
CA PHE A 15 1.36 -0.93 -2.44
C PHE A 15 1.36 -0.60 -0.95
N THR A 16 2.21 -1.29 -0.18
CA THR A 16 2.15 -1.29 1.30
C THR A 16 2.15 0.11 1.89
N CYS A 17 3.06 0.96 1.43
CA CYS A 17 3.24 2.27 2.05
C CYS A 17 2.18 3.28 1.62
N ASN A 18 1.60 3.11 0.44
CA ASN A 18 0.47 3.93 -0.03
C ASN A 18 -0.81 3.55 0.76
N VAL A 19 -1.05 2.26 0.96
CA VAL A 19 -2.15 1.74 1.81
C VAL A 19 -2.01 2.24 3.25
N ASN A 20 -0.81 2.16 3.84
CA ASN A 20 -0.56 2.67 5.19
C ASN A 20 -0.79 4.18 5.32
N GLU A 21 -0.36 4.97 4.33
CA GLU A 21 -0.55 6.42 4.32
C GLU A 21 -2.03 6.78 4.20
N PHE A 22 -2.74 6.10 3.30
CA PHE A 22 -4.16 6.32 3.09
C PHE A 22 -5.00 5.96 4.35
N ALA A 23 -4.71 4.81 4.96
CA ALA A 23 -5.36 4.40 6.22
C ALA A 23 -5.10 5.40 7.35
N TYR A 24 -3.87 5.89 7.46
CA TYR A 24 -3.51 6.89 8.45
C TYR A 24 -4.26 8.21 8.25
N SER A 25 -4.38 8.69 7.00
CA SER A 25 -5.13 9.90 6.67
C SER A 25 -6.62 9.78 7.03
N TYR A 26 -7.26 8.64 6.75
CA TYR A 26 -8.66 8.40 7.12
C TYR A 26 -8.85 8.32 8.64
N ALA A 27 -7.93 7.65 9.35
CA ALA A 27 -7.97 7.59 10.80
C ALA A 27 -7.77 8.99 11.42
N GLN A 28 -6.91 9.84 10.84
CA GLN A 28 -6.77 11.24 11.27
C GLN A 28 -8.03 12.06 11.05
N ALA A 29 -8.76 11.79 9.95
CA ALA A 29 -10.03 12.44 9.65
C ALA A 29 -11.18 11.96 10.55
N GLY A 30 -10.92 11.09 11.54
CA GLY A 30 -11.92 10.59 12.49
C GLY A 30 -12.76 9.42 11.97
N SER A 31 -12.37 8.80 10.85
CA SER A 31 -13.06 7.61 10.34
C SER A 31 -12.59 6.34 11.03
N ASN A 32 -13.50 5.39 11.24
CA ASN A 32 -13.15 4.04 11.69
C ASN A 32 -12.49 3.28 10.54
N VAL A 33 -11.19 3.00 10.68
CA VAL A 33 -10.42 2.28 9.66
C VAL A 33 -10.14 0.86 10.15
N TYR A 34 -10.25 -0.13 9.27
CA TYR A 34 -9.89 -1.52 9.59
C TYR A 34 -8.82 -1.98 8.60
N MET A 35 -7.63 -2.28 9.13
CA MET A 35 -6.48 -2.74 8.35
C MET A 35 -6.28 -4.24 8.58
N TYR A 36 -5.90 -4.97 7.54
CA TYR A 36 -5.44 -6.36 7.68
C TYR A 36 -4.04 -6.59 7.11
N TYR A 37 -3.52 -7.79 7.36
CA TYR A 37 -2.31 -8.32 6.77
C TYR A 37 -2.57 -9.76 6.31
N TYR A 38 -2.87 -9.97 5.03
CA TYR A 38 -3.11 -11.31 4.51
C TYR A 38 -1.78 -12.06 4.31
N LYS A 39 -1.72 -13.26 4.88
CA LYS A 39 -0.49 -14.04 5.04
C LYS A 39 -0.67 -15.52 4.73
N HIS A 40 -1.85 -15.93 4.26
CA HIS A 40 -2.12 -17.30 3.87
C HIS A 40 -1.74 -17.55 2.41
N ARG A 41 -0.99 -18.62 2.16
CA ARG A 41 -0.73 -19.09 0.80
C ARG A 41 -1.63 -20.29 0.53
N SER A 42 -2.46 -20.17 -0.50
CA SER A 42 -3.37 -21.24 -0.91
C SER A 42 -2.64 -22.55 -1.22
N SER A 43 -3.23 -23.67 -0.79
CA SER A 43 -2.84 -25.03 -1.19
C SER A 43 -2.94 -25.24 -2.71
N GLN A 44 -3.89 -24.54 -3.34
CA GLN A 44 -4.17 -24.54 -4.78
C GLN A 44 -3.32 -23.52 -5.56
N ASN A 45 -2.38 -22.82 -4.92
CA ASN A 45 -1.57 -21.81 -5.59
C ASN A 45 -0.54 -22.44 -6.54
N MET A 46 -0.73 -22.21 -7.84
CA MET A 46 0.08 -22.75 -8.95
C MET A 46 1.49 -22.13 -9.03
N TRP A 47 1.70 -20.95 -8.45
CA TRP A 47 2.98 -20.25 -8.53
C TRP A 47 4.06 -21.00 -7.75
N PRO A 48 5.34 -20.83 -8.09
CA PRO A 48 6.41 -21.44 -7.31
C PRO A 48 6.34 -21.10 -5.80
N LYS A 49 6.56 -22.08 -4.92
CA LYS A 49 6.51 -21.93 -3.44
C LYS A 49 7.34 -20.76 -2.89
N TRP A 50 8.33 -20.33 -3.64
CA TRP A 50 9.25 -19.26 -3.27
C TRP A 50 8.64 -17.87 -3.39
N MET A 51 7.56 -17.70 -4.18
CA MET A 51 6.83 -16.45 -4.36
C MET A 51 5.99 -16.09 -3.13
N GLY A 52 5.76 -17.03 -2.20
CA GLY A 52 5.02 -16.75 -0.98
C GLY A 52 3.55 -16.49 -1.26
N VAL A 53 3.01 -15.43 -0.66
CA VAL A 53 1.64 -14.96 -0.92
C VAL A 53 1.76 -13.84 -1.93
N LEU A 54 0.93 -13.82 -2.97
CA LEU A 54 1.00 -12.82 -4.02
C LEU A 54 -0.15 -11.82 -3.91
N HIS A 55 0.01 -10.70 -4.62
CA HIS A 55 -1.05 -9.71 -4.73
C HIS A 55 -2.28 -10.34 -5.40
N GLY A 56 -3.44 -10.19 -4.75
CA GLY A 56 -4.71 -10.75 -5.22
C GLY A 56 -4.98 -12.19 -4.78
N ASP A 57 -4.05 -12.87 -4.10
CA ASP A 57 -4.28 -14.23 -3.58
C ASP A 57 -5.49 -14.29 -2.63
N GLU A 58 -5.76 -13.21 -1.90
CA GLU A 58 -6.86 -13.08 -0.95
C GLU A 58 -8.24 -13.03 -1.59
N ILE A 59 -8.32 -12.59 -2.86
CA ILE A 59 -9.58 -12.37 -3.58
C ILE A 59 -10.40 -13.67 -3.61
N SER A 60 -9.75 -14.79 -3.91
CA SER A 60 -10.40 -16.10 -3.96
C SER A 60 -11.11 -16.48 -2.64
N TYR A 61 -10.54 -16.09 -1.49
CA TYR A 61 -11.11 -16.38 -0.17
C TYR A 61 -12.27 -15.46 0.18
N ILE A 62 -12.21 -14.19 -0.23
CA ILE A 62 -13.29 -13.22 -0.02
C ILE A 62 -14.54 -13.63 -0.82
N PHE A 63 -14.36 -14.21 -2.01
CA PHE A 63 -15.46 -14.65 -2.88
C PHE A 63 -15.89 -16.11 -2.67
N GLY A 64 -15.39 -16.80 -1.63
CA GLY A 64 -15.87 -18.14 -1.29
C GLY A 64 -15.37 -19.25 -2.21
N HIS A 65 -14.32 -19.03 -3.00
CA HIS A 65 -13.79 -20.08 -3.90
C HIS A 65 -13.39 -21.37 -3.18
N PRO A 66 -12.79 -21.32 -1.96
CA PRO A 66 -12.51 -22.52 -1.17
C PRO A 66 -13.74 -23.36 -0.80
N LEU A 67 -14.95 -22.79 -0.84
CA LEU A 67 -16.19 -23.50 -0.49
C LEU A 67 -16.76 -24.32 -1.65
N ASN A 68 -16.16 -24.24 -2.84
CA ASN A 68 -16.56 -25.07 -3.97
C ASN A 68 -16.12 -26.53 -3.73
N PRO A 69 -17.05 -27.50 -3.64
CA PRO A 69 -16.73 -28.90 -3.39
C PRO A 69 -15.94 -29.56 -4.53
N GLU A 70 -15.95 -29.00 -5.74
CA GLU A 70 -15.15 -29.48 -6.88
C GLU A 70 -13.67 -29.08 -6.78
N LYS A 71 -13.32 -28.21 -5.83
CA LYS A 71 -11.96 -27.72 -5.63
C LYS A 71 -11.37 -28.34 -4.36
N GLU A 72 -10.13 -28.81 -4.45
CA GLU A 72 -9.46 -29.52 -3.37
C GLU A 72 -8.84 -28.56 -2.32
N TYR A 73 -9.64 -27.69 -1.71
CA TYR A 73 -9.19 -26.84 -0.62
C TYR A 73 -9.24 -27.56 0.73
N THR A 74 -8.28 -27.24 1.60
CA THR A 74 -8.23 -27.78 2.97
C THR A 74 -9.38 -27.25 3.83
N LEU A 75 -9.71 -27.96 4.92
CA LEU A 75 -10.77 -27.52 5.85
C LEU A 75 -10.44 -26.18 6.49
N GLU A 76 -9.17 -25.95 6.81
CA GLU A 76 -8.68 -24.69 7.38
C GLU A 76 -8.85 -23.53 6.39
N GLU A 77 -8.69 -23.78 5.09
CA GLU A 77 -8.91 -22.79 4.04
C GLU A 77 -10.37 -22.47 3.80
N GLN A 78 -11.24 -23.47 3.89
CA GLN A 78 -12.68 -23.27 3.89
C GLN A 78 -13.10 -22.40 5.07
N GLU A 79 -12.57 -22.67 6.26
CA GLU A 79 -12.85 -21.89 7.45
C GLU A 79 -12.31 -20.46 7.35
N LEU A 80 -11.08 -20.29 6.84
CA LEU A 80 -10.54 -18.95 6.55
C LEU A 80 -11.45 -18.18 5.58
N SER A 81 -11.94 -18.84 4.52
CA SER A 81 -12.84 -18.21 3.55
C SER A 81 -14.17 -17.81 4.18
N ARG A 82 -14.80 -18.69 4.99
CA ARG A 82 -16.02 -18.34 5.74
C ARG A 82 -15.78 -17.14 6.64
N ARG A 83 -14.68 -17.13 7.39
CA ARG A 83 -14.32 -16.02 8.28
C ARG A 83 -14.12 -14.71 7.53
N MET A 84 -13.38 -14.73 6.42
CA MET A 84 -13.19 -13.53 5.59
C MET A 84 -14.51 -13.04 4.99
N MET A 85 -15.34 -13.92 4.44
CA MET A 85 -16.67 -13.55 3.95
C MET A 85 -17.52 -12.90 5.06
N THR A 86 -17.50 -13.46 6.27
CA THR A 86 -18.21 -12.90 7.42
C THR A 86 -17.71 -11.49 7.75
N TYR A 87 -16.39 -11.27 7.84
CA TYR A 87 -15.84 -9.93 8.09
C TYR A 87 -16.26 -8.91 7.03
N TRP A 88 -16.20 -9.27 5.74
CA TRP A 88 -16.59 -8.38 4.65
C TRP A 88 -18.09 -8.11 4.64
N ALA A 89 -18.92 -9.13 4.89
CA ALA A 89 -20.36 -8.99 4.96
C ALA A 89 -20.79 -8.14 6.17
N ASN A 90 -20.19 -8.35 7.33
CA ASN A 90 -20.42 -7.56 8.53
C ASN A 90 -20.06 -6.11 8.29
N PHE A 91 -18.86 -5.86 7.77
CA PHE A 91 -18.42 -4.51 7.44
C PHE A 91 -19.37 -3.80 6.46
N ALA A 92 -19.83 -4.50 5.42
CA ALA A 92 -20.78 -3.94 4.46
C ALA A 92 -22.15 -3.61 5.09
N LYS A 93 -22.58 -4.36 6.12
CA LYS A 93 -23.86 -4.16 6.82
C LYS A 93 -23.80 -3.11 7.92
N THR A 94 -22.74 -3.12 8.74
CA THR A 94 -22.67 -2.39 10.01
C THR A 94 -21.55 -1.34 10.04
N GLY A 95 -20.60 -1.42 9.11
CA GLY A 95 -19.40 -0.62 9.14
C GLY A 95 -18.31 -1.14 10.10
N ASN A 96 -18.54 -2.27 10.77
CA ASN A 96 -17.59 -2.91 11.66
C ASN A 96 -17.47 -4.40 11.28
N PRO A 97 -16.28 -4.88 10.87
CA PRO A 97 -16.12 -6.27 10.43
C PRO A 97 -16.41 -7.27 11.57
N SER A 98 -16.16 -6.88 12.82
CA SER A 98 -16.36 -7.77 13.97
C SER A 98 -17.82 -7.88 14.41
N GLU A 99 -18.68 -6.96 13.97
CA GLU A 99 -20.07 -6.84 14.41
C GLU A 99 -21.01 -7.25 13.28
N GLY A 100 -21.65 -8.41 13.46
CA GLY A 100 -22.66 -8.93 12.55
C GLY A 100 -24.04 -8.32 12.77
N SER A 101 -24.98 -8.72 11.91
CA SER A 101 -26.40 -8.40 12.10
C SER A 101 -26.89 -8.94 13.45
N GLU A 102 -27.81 -8.22 14.09
CA GLU A 102 -28.34 -8.57 15.41
C GLU A 102 -27.29 -8.55 16.54
N SER A 103 -26.20 -7.80 16.35
CA SER A 103 -25.12 -7.63 17.34
C SER A 103 -24.40 -8.93 17.71
N VAL A 104 -24.39 -9.91 16.80
CA VAL A 104 -23.57 -11.11 16.91
C VAL A 104 -22.12 -10.78 16.57
N TRP A 105 -21.20 -11.02 17.49
CA TRP A 105 -19.78 -10.72 17.30
C TRP A 105 -19.01 -11.91 16.72
N THR A 106 -18.03 -11.63 15.87
CA THR A 106 -17.07 -12.64 15.40
C THR A 106 -16.16 -13.09 16.54
N GLU A 107 -15.77 -14.36 16.56
CA GLU A 107 -14.89 -14.94 17.60
C GLU A 107 -13.58 -14.15 17.78
N THR A 108 -12.93 -13.77 16.67
CA THR A 108 -11.74 -12.92 16.69
C THR A 108 -12.15 -11.47 16.44
N TYR A 109 -11.86 -10.61 17.40
CA TYR A 109 -12.06 -9.16 17.25
C TYR A 109 -11.03 -8.55 16.30
N TRP A 110 -11.52 -7.80 15.32
CA TRP A 110 -10.72 -6.98 14.40
C TRP A 110 -10.62 -5.55 14.96
N PRO A 111 -9.42 -5.13 15.40
CA PRO A 111 -9.24 -3.81 16.00
C PRO A 111 -9.33 -2.68 14.98
N VAL A 112 -9.85 -1.53 15.43
CA VAL A 112 -9.79 -0.27 14.69
C VAL A 112 -8.32 0.17 14.53
N HIS A 113 -7.95 0.54 13.32
CA HIS A 113 -6.64 1.10 12.98
C HIS A 113 -6.57 2.56 13.43
N THR A 114 -6.00 2.80 14.60
CA THR A 114 -5.88 4.15 15.15
C THR A 114 -4.66 4.89 14.60
N THR A 115 -4.66 6.23 14.68
CA THR A 115 -3.50 7.06 14.30
C THR A 115 -2.27 6.78 15.16
N LEU A 116 -2.47 6.39 16.43
CA LEU A 116 -1.41 6.12 17.40
C LEU A 116 -0.83 4.71 17.25
N ASN A 117 -1.66 3.69 17.40
CA ASN A 117 -1.21 2.31 17.47
C ASN A 117 -1.16 1.62 16.11
N ARG A 118 -1.94 2.12 15.12
CA ARG A 118 -1.95 1.65 13.74
C ARG A 118 -2.25 0.15 13.63
N GLU A 119 -3.20 -0.35 14.40
CA GLU A 119 -3.51 -1.77 14.50
C GLU A 119 -3.88 -2.41 13.16
N TYR A 120 -3.54 -3.68 12.96
CA TYR A 120 -4.04 -4.49 11.86
C TYR A 120 -4.28 -5.93 12.30
N LEU A 121 -5.20 -6.63 11.65
CA LEU A 121 -5.47 -8.04 11.87
C LEU A 121 -4.68 -8.91 10.88
N VAL A 122 -4.00 -9.96 11.34
CA VAL A 122 -3.41 -10.96 10.43
C VAL A 122 -4.50 -11.93 9.97
N LEU A 123 -4.66 -12.06 8.65
CA LEU A 123 -5.56 -13.04 8.06
C LEU A 123 -4.75 -14.23 7.56
N SER A 124 -4.85 -15.34 8.30
CA SER A 124 -4.21 -16.60 7.97
C SER A 124 -5.00 -17.79 8.53
N THR A 125 -4.81 -18.97 7.98
CA THR A 125 -5.38 -20.23 8.52
C THR A 125 -4.88 -20.53 9.93
N ASN A 126 -3.61 -20.20 10.20
CA ASN A 126 -2.89 -20.55 11.44
C ASN A 126 -2.72 -19.39 12.44
N SER A 127 -3.27 -18.20 12.17
CA SER A 127 -3.12 -17.05 13.06
C SER A 127 -4.24 -16.05 12.90
N THR A 128 -4.70 -15.54 14.03
CA THR A 128 -5.64 -14.43 14.19
C THR A 128 -5.02 -13.27 14.96
N SER A 129 -3.67 -13.23 15.03
CA SER A 129 -2.93 -12.23 15.79
C SER A 129 -3.14 -10.82 15.23
N THR A 130 -3.12 -9.83 16.11
CA THR A 130 -3.07 -8.41 15.72
C THR A 130 -1.62 -7.90 15.71
N GLY A 131 -1.33 -6.95 14.84
CA GLY A 131 -0.04 -6.26 14.74
C GLY A 131 -0.22 -4.75 14.69
N ARG A 132 0.90 -4.03 14.54
CA ARG A 132 0.92 -2.56 14.43
C ARG A 132 1.63 -2.15 13.15
N GLY A 133 0.87 -1.49 12.26
CA GLY A 133 1.23 -0.96 10.95
C GLY A 133 2.26 -1.81 10.20
N PRO A 134 1.92 -2.62 9.20
CA PRO A 134 2.93 -3.46 8.59
C PRO A 134 4.07 -2.58 8.03
N ARG A 135 5.30 -2.90 8.43
CA ARG A 135 6.54 -2.35 7.86
C ARG A 135 6.72 -0.83 8.01
N LEU A 136 6.23 -0.21 9.09
CA LEU A 136 6.34 1.24 9.34
C LEU A 136 7.73 1.84 9.07
N LYS A 137 8.82 1.19 9.53
CA LYS A 137 10.20 1.68 9.29
C LYS A 137 10.55 1.78 7.81
N LYS A 138 10.07 0.84 6.99
CA LYS A 138 10.32 0.81 5.54
C LYS A 138 9.44 1.83 4.82
N CYS A 139 8.23 2.05 5.30
CA CYS A 139 7.39 3.12 4.78
C CYS A 139 7.92 4.51 5.15
N ALA A 140 8.48 4.71 6.35
CA ALA A 140 9.16 5.95 6.70
C ALA A 140 10.37 6.20 5.78
N PHE A 141 11.10 5.16 5.38
CA PHE A 141 12.17 5.30 4.39
C PHE A 141 11.62 5.84 3.05
N TRP A 142 10.60 5.20 2.47
CA TRP A 142 10.05 5.63 1.17
C TRP A 142 9.33 6.98 1.21
N LYS A 143 8.58 7.27 2.27
CA LYS A 143 7.72 8.45 2.36
C LYS A 143 8.41 9.68 2.94
N ASN A 144 9.40 9.49 3.81
CA ASN A 144 10.07 10.62 4.48
C ASN A 144 11.52 10.80 4.02
N PHE A 145 12.29 9.72 3.88
CA PHE A 145 13.72 9.82 3.61
C PHE A 145 14.01 9.99 2.11
N THR A 146 13.46 9.11 1.26
CA THR A 146 13.75 9.12 -0.20
C THR A 146 13.43 10.46 -0.87
N PRO A 147 12.27 11.11 -0.65
CA PRO A 147 11.98 12.40 -1.29
C PRO A 147 12.93 13.51 -0.86
N LYS A 148 13.34 13.53 0.43
CA LYS A 148 14.32 14.49 0.94
C LYS A 148 15.69 14.27 0.31
N LEU A 149 16.11 13.02 0.17
CA LEU A 149 17.37 12.67 -0.48
C LEU A 149 17.35 13.10 -1.95
N LEU A 150 16.29 12.76 -2.69
CA LEU A 150 16.13 13.14 -4.09
C LEU A 150 16.17 14.66 -4.28
N ARG A 151 15.54 15.43 -3.40
CA ARG A 151 15.62 16.90 -3.42
C ARG A 151 17.06 17.39 -3.24
N LEU A 152 17.77 16.88 -2.23
CA LEU A 152 19.17 17.26 -1.96
C LEU A 152 20.18 16.85 -3.04
N THR A 153 19.87 15.79 -3.80
CA THR A 153 20.70 15.33 -4.92
C THR A 153 20.27 15.94 -6.25
N GLY A 154 19.00 16.31 -6.39
CA GLY A 154 18.43 16.95 -7.59
C GLY A 154 18.75 18.43 -7.68
N GLU A 155 18.87 19.14 -6.56
CA GLU A 155 19.34 20.53 -6.48
C GLU A 155 20.84 20.68 -6.85
N ARG A 156 21.54 19.59 -7.14
CA ARG A 156 22.95 19.60 -7.59
C ARG A 156 23.12 19.63 -9.11
N GLY A 157 22.05 19.96 -9.86
CA GLY A 157 21.97 19.78 -11.31
C GLY A 157 21.52 20.97 -12.16
N GLU A 158 21.40 22.18 -11.64
CA GLU A 158 21.11 23.37 -12.46
C GLU A 158 22.13 24.48 -12.17
N CYS A 159 23.20 24.52 -12.97
CA CYS A 159 23.95 25.75 -13.17
C CYS A 159 23.03 26.74 -13.88
N ALA A 160 22.30 27.55 -13.13
CA ALA A 160 21.63 28.71 -13.66
C ALA A 160 22.68 29.76 -14.05
N CYS A 161 22.88 29.99 -15.35
CA CYS A 161 23.44 31.25 -15.82
C CYS A 161 22.29 32.26 -15.94
N PRO A 162 22.39 33.46 -15.32
CA PRO A 162 21.42 34.53 -15.55
C PRO A 162 21.40 34.89 -17.05
N SER A 163 20.20 35.09 -17.60
CA SER A 163 19.97 35.39 -19.02
C SER A 163 20.40 36.80 -19.45
N ASP A 164 21.35 37.44 -18.74
CA ASP A 164 21.78 38.82 -19.00
C ASP A 164 23.30 39.02 -18.87
N ALA A 165 24.10 37.97 -19.12
CA ALA A 165 25.55 38.10 -19.20
C ALA A 165 25.96 38.55 -20.60
N THR A 166 25.95 39.87 -20.84
CA THR A 166 26.68 40.45 -21.97
C THR A 166 28.17 40.23 -21.77
N LEU A 167 28.77 39.43 -22.66
CA LEU A 167 30.18 39.35 -23.04
C LEU A 167 31.19 40.07 -22.12
N GLU A 168 31.55 39.44 -21.01
CA GLU A 168 32.93 39.36 -20.53
C GLU A 168 33.03 38.19 -19.53
N GLY A 169 33.96 37.26 -19.82
CA GLY A 169 33.93 35.90 -19.30
C GLY A 169 34.32 35.77 -17.82
N THR A 170 33.70 34.81 -17.14
CA THR A 170 34.35 33.70 -16.41
C THR A 170 33.29 32.84 -15.72
N CYS A 171 32.90 31.72 -16.34
CA CYS A 171 32.29 30.62 -15.61
C CYS A 171 33.42 29.70 -15.15
N THR A 172 33.74 29.69 -13.85
CA THR A 172 34.69 28.75 -13.29
C THR A 172 34.10 27.34 -13.35
N VAL A 173 34.61 26.52 -14.26
CA VAL A 173 34.40 25.07 -14.29
C VAL A 173 34.76 24.48 -12.93
N HIS A 174 33.81 23.78 -12.29
CA HIS A 174 34.16 22.82 -11.24
C HIS A 174 34.76 21.59 -11.95
N PRO A 175 36.00 21.18 -11.62
CA PRO A 175 36.66 20.10 -12.32
C PRO A 175 36.03 18.76 -11.92
N LEU A 176 35.74 17.91 -12.92
CA LEU A 176 35.52 16.45 -12.91
C LEU A 176 34.24 16.02 -13.66
N ALA A 177 34.22 16.18 -14.99
CA ALA A 177 33.37 15.38 -15.86
C ALA A 177 33.99 15.25 -17.26
N ASN A 178 34.88 14.28 -17.43
CA ASN A 178 35.37 13.83 -18.73
C ASN A 178 34.29 13.00 -19.45
N LYS A 179 33.42 13.61 -20.26
CA LYS A 179 32.87 12.98 -21.49
C LYS A 179 32.03 13.97 -22.32
N PRO A 180 32.21 14.07 -23.65
CA PRO A 180 31.31 14.83 -24.51
C PRO A 180 30.09 13.98 -24.91
N THR A 181 28.88 14.46 -24.65
CA THR A 181 27.65 13.94 -25.28
C THR A 181 26.74 15.09 -25.68
N ILE A 182 26.17 14.95 -26.88
CA ILE A 182 25.39 15.91 -27.67
C ILE A 182 24.11 16.34 -26.91
N PRO A 183 23.69 17.63 -26.95
CA PRO A 183 22.47 18.06 -26.27
C PRO A 183 21.22 17.71 -27.10
N GLU A 184 20.29 16.96 -26.51
CA GLU A 184 18.89 16.92 -26.97
C GLU A 184 18.07 18.02 -26.28
N PRO A 185 17.08 18.63 -26.97
CA PRO A 185 16.29 19.73 -26.44
C PRO A 185 15.20 19.26 -25.46
N CYS A 186 15.03 19.99 -24.34
CA CYS A 186 13.95 19.79 -23.37
C CYS A 186 12.57 20.12 -23.99
N PRO A 187 11.52 19.32 -23.72
CA PRO A 187 10.17 19.65 -24.15
C PRO A 187 9.57 20.78 -23.28
N SER A 188 9.03 21.78 -23.97
CA SER A 188 8.34 22.94 -23.43
C SER A 188 6.98 22.60 -22.81
N THR A 189 6.74 23.13 -21.62
CA THR A 189 5.46 23.13 -20.92
C THR A 189 4.47 24.09 -21.60
N THR A 190 3.25 23.63 -21.91
CA THR A 190 2.09 24.53 -22.09
C THR A 190 0.77 23.87 -21.72
N SER A 191 0.09 24.55 -20.80
CA SER A 191 -1.36 24.80 -20.68
C SER A 191 -2.37 23.64 -20.62
N GLY A 192 -2.97 23.49 -19.43
CA GLY A 192 -4.39 23.74 -19.18
C GLY A 192 -5.45 22.96 -19.97
N VAL A 193 -6.11 22.01 -19.29
CA VAL A 193 -7.53 21.70 -19.53
C VAL A 193 -8.22 21.53 -18.17
N GLY A 194 -9.27 22.31 -17.94
CA GLY A 194 -10.06 22.26 -16.72
C GLY A 194 -10.96 21.03 -16.64
N VAL A 195 -11.30 20.64 -15.41
CA VAL A 195 -12.50 19.85 -15.12
C VAL A 195 -13.19 20.52 -13.93
N ILE A 196 -14.36 21.09 -14.19
CA ILE A 196 -15.33 21.45 -13.15
C ILE A 196 -15.80 20.14 -12.54
N GLN A 197 -15.60 19.96 -11.24
CA GLN A 197 -16.23 18.87 -10.51
C GLN A 197 -16.97 19.44 -9.30
N LEU A 198 -18.23 19.79 -9.56
CA LEU A 198 -19.23 19.94 -8.54
C LEU A 198 -19.61 18.52 -8.08
N VAL A 199 -19.12 18.09 -6.92
CA VAL A 199 -19.74 16.99 -6.18
C VAL A 199 -19.94 17.47 -4.75
N LEU A 200 -21.18 17.84 -4.47
CA LEU A 200 -21.69 17.94 -3.12
C LEU A 200 -21.65 16.52 -2.52
N ALA A 201 -20.67 16.22 -1.68
CA ALA A 201 -20.67 15.03 -0.85
C ALA A 201 -20.51 15.48 0.61
N ALA A 202 -21.61 15.42 1.35
CA ALA A 202 -21.56 15.40 2.80
C ALA A 202 -20.78 14.13 3.20
N ALA A 203 -19.48 14.27 3.46
CA ALA A 203 -18.65 13.20 3.95
C ALA A 203 -18.94 12.99 5.43
N LEU A 204 -19.99 12.22 5.73
CA LEU A 204 -19.99 11.46 6.97
C LEU A 204 -18.79 10.49 6.90
N PRO A 205 -18.01 10.31 7.98
CA PRO A 205 -16.86 9.41 7.99
C PRO A 205 -17.34 7.98 7.76
N THR A 206 -17.27 7.51 6.52
CA THR A 206 -17.58 6.13 6.18
C THR A 206 -16.42 5.25 6.64
N PRO A 207 -16.72 4.13 7.30
CA PRO A 207 -15.67 3.19 7.67
C PRO A 207 -15.03 2.62 6.40
N MET A 208 -13.72 2.34 6.45
CA MET A 208 -12.96 1.86 5.29
C MET A 208 -12.18 0.59 5.58
N LEU A 209 -12.33 -0.41 4.71
CA LEU A 209 -11.60 -1.67 4.76
C LEU A 209 -10.41 -1.60 3.81
N MET A 210 -9.20 -1.60 4.38
CA MET A 210 -7.98 -1.42 3.59
C MET A 210 -7.37 -2.77 3.25
N VAL A 211 -7.26 -3.02 1.94
CA VAL A 211 -6.77 -4.27 1.36
C VAL A 211 -5.25 -4.36 1.47
N TYR A 212 -4.75 -5.45 2.04
CA TYR A 212 -3.33 -5.75 2.06
C TYR A 212 -3.06 -7.24 1.89
N SER A 213 -2.32 -7.58 0.84
CA SER A 213 -1.69 -8.89 0.69
C SER A 213 -0.18 -8.73 0.75
N SER A 214 0.44 -9.43 1.70
CA SER A 214 1.90 -9.49 1.83
C SER A 214 2.44 -10.23 0.65
N MET A 215 3.28 -9.61 -0.19
CA MET A 215 3.94 -10.35 -1.27
C MET A 215 4.98 -11.40 -0.79
N THR A 216 5.01 -11.82 0.50
CA THR A 216 5.97 -12.86 0.96
C THR A 216 5.73 -13.47 2.35
N ARG A 217 6.49 -14.54 2.64
CA ARG A 217 6.60 -15.26 3.94
C ARG A 217 7.03 -14.35 5.12
N PRO A 218 6.68 -14.71 6.38
CA PRO A 218 7.34 -14.17 7.58
C PRO A 218 8.84 -14.47 7.61
#